data_AF-A0A963A5R7-F1
#
_entry.id   AF-A0A963A5R7-F1
#
_cell.length_a   1.000
_cell.length_b   1.000
_cell.length_c   1.000
_cell.angle_alpha   90.00
_cell.angle_beta   90.00
_cell.angle_gamma   90.00
#
_symmetry.space_group_name_H-M   'P 1'
#
loop_
_entity.id
_entity.type
_entity.pdbx_description
1 polymer ?
#
loop_
_entity_poly.entity_id
_entity_poly.type
_entity_poly.pdbx_seq_one_letter_code
_entity_poly.pdbx_strand_id
1 'polypeptide(L)'
;ERRLGVHNSVAGFSIPLGATINMDGTAIMQGVATVFIAQVYGVELSMVALLSVVVTATLASIGTAAVPGVGLITLSLVLQQAGLPVEGIALIIGVDRLLDMVRTAVNVTGDVTVSVIVAKSEQQLDEEVYQDPAPGEPGDPQAGSPPTI
;
A
#
# COMPACT_ATOMS: atom_id res chain seq x y z
N GLU A 1 7.12 -13.94 2.94
CA GLU A 1 7.32 -14.89 1.82
C GLU A 1 7.47 -16.35 2.27
N ARG A 2 8.52 -16.75 3.02
CA ARG A 2 8.76 -18.17 3.39
C ARG A 2 7.63 -18.83 4.18
N ARG A 3 7.05 -18.12 5.16
CA ARG A 3 5.88 -18.59 5.93
C ARG A 3 4.58 -18.66 5.12
N LEU A 4 4.58 -18.16 3.88
CA LEU A 4 3.41 -18.17 3.00
C LEU A 4 3.58 -19.15 1.83
N GLY A 5 4.63 -19.98 1.84
CA GLY A 5 4.89 -20.95 0.78
C GLY A 5 5.28 -20.34 -0.56
N VAL A 6 5.61 -19.05 -0.62
CA VAL A 6 5.95 -18.39 -1.89
C VAL A 6 7.40 -18.69 -2.26
N HIS A 7 7.63 -19.27 -3.43
CA HIS A 7 8.97 -19.56 -3.92
C HIS A 7 9.81 -18.28 -4.12
N ASN A 8 11.11 -18.34 -3.79
CA ASN A 8 12.02 -17.18 -3.80
C ASN A 8 12.10 -16.49 -5.17
N SER A 9 11.95 -17.22 -6.28
CA SER A 9 11.98 -16.62 -7.62
C SER A 9 10.84 -15.62 -7.85
N VAL A 10 9.65 -15.89 -7.31
CA VAL A 10 8.50 -14.99 -7.40
C VAL A 10 8.63 -13.86 -6.39
N ALA A 11 8.95 -14.18 -5.13
CA ALA A 11 9.02 -13.18 -4.07
C ALA A 11 10.15 -12.18 -4.28
N GLY A 12 11.34 -12.66 -4.69
CA GLY A 12 12.52 -11.84 -4.96
C GLY A 12 12.36 -10.84 -6.10
N PHE A 13 11.33 -11.00 -6.94
CA PHE A 13 10.96 -10.03 -7.97
C PHE A 13 9.74 -9.18 -7.55
N SER A 14 8.65 -9.83 -7.13
CA SER A 14 7.37 -9.16 -6.88
C SER A 14 7.38 -8.25 -5.66
N ILE A 15 8.07 -8.61 -4.58
CA ILE A 15 8.12 -7.79 -3.36
C ILE A 15 8.92 -6.48 -3.59
N PRO A 16 10.16 -6.51 -4.15
CA PRO A 16 10.87 -5.27 -4.45
C PRO A 16 10.16 -4.40 -5.48
N LEU A 17 9.53 -5.00 -6.49
CA LEU A 17 8.75 -4.27 -7.47
C LEU A 17 7.54 -3.59 -6.80
N GLY A 18 6.72 -4.36 -6.07
CA GLY A 18 5.53 -3.90 -5.35
C GLY A 18 5.84 -2.76 -4.39
N ALA A 19 6.90 -2.86 -3.59
CA ALA A 19 7.30 -1.84 -2.64
C ALA A 19 7.58 -0.45 -3.27
N THR A 20 7.79 -0.39 -4.59
CA THR A 20 8.00 0.86 -5.33
C THR A 20 6.77 1.32 -6.10
N ILE A 21 5.98 0.39 -6.66
CA ILE A 21 4.86 0.73 -7.55
C ILE A 21 3.50 0.70 -6.86
N ASN A 22 3.34 -0.11 -5.83
CA ASN A 22 2.08 -0.39 -5.16
C ASN A 22 1.92 0.48 -3.91
N MET A 23 1.82 1.78 -4.13
CA MET A 23 1.44 2.71 -3.08
C MET A 23 -0.07 3.02 -3.07
N ASP A 24 -0.94 2.01 -3.21
CA ASP A 24 -2.39 2.18 -3.21
C ASP A 24 -2.91 2.86 -1.95
N GLY A 25 -2.33 2.55 -0.78
CA GLY A 25 -2.61 3.24 0.47
C GLY A 25 -2.29 4.74 0.42
N THR A 26 -1.29 5.16 -0.36
CA THR A 26 -1.00 6.58 -0.60
C THR A 26 -2.12 7.23 -1.42
N ALA A 27 -2.56 6.57 -2.51
CA ALA A 27 -3.60 7.10 -3.38
C ALA A 27 -4.94 7.25 -2.63
N ILE A 28 -5.32 6.24 -1.85
CA ILE A 28 -6.51 6.26 -1.00
C ILE A 28 -6.42 7.39 0.03
N MET A 29 -5.29 7.52 0.73
CA MET A 29 -5.10 8.57 1.73
C MET A 29 -5.22 9.96 1.10
N GLN A 30 -4.66 10.18 -0.08
CA GLN A 30 -4.76 11.48 -0.78
C GLN A 30 -6.19 11.82 -1.17
N GLY A 31 -6.95 10.85 -1.69
CA GLY A 31 -8.37 11.05 -2.01
C GLY A 31 -9.20 11.40 -0.76
N VAL A 32 -9.04 10.63 0.32
CA VAL A 32 -9.74 10.86 1.59
C VAL A 32 -9.35 12.21 2.20
N ALA A 33 -8.06 12.53 2.24
CA ALA A 33 -7.55 13.82 2.74
C ALA A 33 -8.10 15.01 1.95
N THR A 34 -8.16 14.90 0.62
CA THR A 34 -8.69 15.95 -0.27
C THR A 34 -10.17 16.19 0.00
N VAL A 35 -10.97 15.14 0.10
CA VAL A 35 -12.41 15.25 0.42
C VAL A 35 -12.61 15.82 1.82
N PHE A 36 -11.84 15.36 2.80
CA PHE A 36 -11.89 15.88 4.17
C PHE A 36 -11.58 17.38 4.22
N ILE A 37 -10.50 17.84 3.58
CA ILE A 37 -10.12 19.25 3.54
C ILE A 37 -11.19 20.08 2.82
N ALA A 38 -11.72 19.61 1.69
CA ALA A 38 -12.80 20.29 1.00
C ALA A 38 -14.03 20.49 1.89
N GLN A 39 -14.42 19.47 2.66
CA GLN A 39 -15.53 19.55 3.61
C GLN A 39 -15.26 20.54 4.75
N VAL A 40 -14.05 20.53 5.32
CA VAL A 40 -13.68 21.44 6.42
C VAL A 40 -13.71 22.90 5.96
N TYR A 41 -13.22 23.18 4.75
CA TYR A 41 -13.19 24.54 4.20
C TYR A 41 -14.50 24.95 3.49
N GLY A 42 -15.50 24.06 3.43
CA GLY A 42 -16.77 24.32 2.76
C GLY A 42 -16.64 24.50 1.24
N VAL A 43 -15.59 23.94 0.63
CA VAL A 43 -15.36 23.99 -0.82
C VAL A 43 -16.05 22.80 -1.48
N GLU A 44 -16.89 23.07 -2.47
CA GLU A 44 -17.54 22.02 -3.25
C GLU A 44 -16.56 21.42 -4.27
N LEU A 45 -16.30 20.13 -4.15
CA LEU A 45 -15.51 19.40 -5.15
C LEU A 45 -16.40 18.99 -6.32
N SER A 46 -16.11 19.56 -7.48
CA SER A 46 -16.74 19.09 -8.73
C SER A 46 -16.32 17.65 -9.05
N MET A 47 -17.15 16.94 -9.81
CA MET A 47 -16.83 15.59 -10.30
C MET A 47 -15.53 15.56 -11.11
N VAL A 48 -15.25 16.62 -11.87
CA VAL A 48 -14.00 16.76 -12.63
C VAL A 48 -12.80 16.88 -11.69
N ALA A 49 -12.90 17.68 -10.62
CA ALA A 49 -11.84 17.81 -9.63
C ALA A 49 -11.58 16.48 -8.91
N LEU A 50 -12.64 15.74 -8.53
CA LEU A 50 -12.51 14.44 -7.89
C LEU A 50 -11.83 13.40 -8.81
N LEU A 51 -12.20 13.37 -10.10
CA LEU A 51 -11.54 12.50 -11.08
C LEU A 51 -10.06 12.88 -11.27
N SER A 52 -9.74 14.16 -11.36
CA SER A 52 -8.36 14.63 -11.43
C SER A 52 -7.56 14.22 -10.20
N VAL A 53 -8.14 14.32 -8.99
CA VAL A 53 -7.52 13.85 -7.74
C VAL A 53 -7.20 12.37 -7.81
N VAL A 54 -8.15 11.52 -8.24
CA VAL A 54 -7.93 10.08 -8.36
C VAL A 54 -6.80 9.77 -9.35
N VAL A 55 -6.81 10.38 -10.53
CA VAL A 55 -5.77 10.18 -11.54
C VAL A 55 -4.41 10.63 -11.04
N THR A 56 -4.31 11.84 -10.49
CA THR A 56 -3.04 12.38 -9.98
C THR A 56 -2.51 11.55 -8.81
N ALA A 57 -3.36 11.16 -7.87
CA ALA A 57 -2.97 10.36 -6.72
C ALA A 57 -2.47 8.97 -7.13
N THR A 58 -3.09 8.36 -8.14
CA THR A 58 -2.70 7.06 -8.70
C THR A 58 -1.40 7.15 -9.50
N LEU A 59 -1.20 8.22 -10.28
CA LEU A 59 0.06 8.41 -10.99
C LEU A 59 1.22 8.70 -10.02
N ALA A 60 0.95 9.46 -8.97
CA ALA A 60 1.94 9.77 -7.95
C ALA A 60 2.29 8.57 -7.06
N SER A 61 1.36 7.61 -6.86
CA SER A 61 1.62 6.39 -6.11
C SER A 61 2.59 5.43 -6.80
N ILE A 62 2.75 5.52 -8.12
CA ILE A 62 3.72 4.70 -8.88
C ILE A 62 5.12 5.35 -8.88
N GLY A 63 5.17 6.69 -8.90
CA GLY A 63 6.42 7.45 -9.11
C GLY A 63 7.19 7.82 -7.84
N THR A 64 6.67 7.49 -6.66
CA THR A 64 7.24 7.95 -5.39
C THR A 64 7.94 6.81 -4.67
N ALA A 65 9.26 6.91 -4.48
CA ALA A 65 9.97 5.97 -3.62
C ALA A 65 9.44 6.05 -2.17
N ALA A 66 9.34 4.92 -1.48
CA ALA A 66 8.85 4.83 -0.10
C ALA A 66 9.79 5.56 0.89
N VAL A 67 9.59 6.87 1.04
CA VAL A 67 10.32 7.73 1.98
C VAL A 67 9.31 8.37 2.94
N PRO A 68 9.60 8.38 4.27
CA PRO A 68 8.73 9.04 5.25
C PRO A 68 8.50 10.52 4.91
N GLY A 69 7.25 10.98 5.04
CA GLY A 69 6.87 12.38 4.83
C GLY A 69 6.59 12.81 3.39
N VAL A 70 6.88 11.98 2.37
CA VAL A 70 6.56 12.33 0.97
C VAL A 70 5.04 12.41 0.73
N GLY A 71 4.24 11.71 1.54
CA GLY A 71 2.78 11.77 1.46
C GLY A 71 2.23 13.20 1.56
N LEU A 72 2.81 14.05 2.42
CA LEU A 72 2.39 15.44 2.59
C LEU A 72 2.79 16.33 1.40
N ILE A 73 3.96 16.07 0.81
CA ILE A 73 4.42 16.79 -0.39
C ILE A 73 3.47 16.53 -1.55
N THR A 74 3.15 15.26 -1.80
CA THR A 74 2.24 14.89 -2.89
C THR A 74 0.81 15.37 -2.61
N LEU A 75 0.36 15.36 -1.35
CA LEU A 75 -0.93 15.94 -0.98
C LEU A 75 -0.99 17.45 -1.32
N SER A 76 0.08 18.21 -1.10
CA SER A 76 0.11 19.64 -1.47
C SER A 76 -0.11 19.88 -2.98
N LEU A 77 0.39 18.98 -3.82
CA LEU A 77 0.17 19.00 -5.26
C LEU A 77 -1.29 18.71 -5.60
N VAL A 78 -1.86 17.66 -4.98
CA VAL A 78 -3.25 17.25 -5.20
C VAL A 78 -4.24 18.34 -4.77
N LEU A 79 -4.01 18.97 -3.62
CA LEU A 79 -4.87 20.06 -3.14
C LEU A 79 -4.84 21.27 -4.07
N GLN A 80 -3.65 21.69 -4.53
CA GLN A 80 -3.52 22.79 -5.50
C GLN A 80 -4.27 22.50 -6.80
N GLN A 81 -4.17 21.27 -7.31
CA GLN A 81 -4.89 20.86 -8.51
C GLN A 81 -6.41 20.83 -8.31
N ALA A 82 -6.88 20.48 -7.11
CA ALA A 82 -8.28 20.49 -6.75
C ALA A 82 -8.82 21.89 -6.39
N GLY A 83 -7.97 22.93 -6.41
CA GLY A 83 -8.34 24.29 -6.03
C GLY A 83 -8.53 24.48 -4.51
N LEU A 84 -7.92 23.62 -3.70
CA LEU A 84 -8.02 23.64 -2.25
C LEU A 84 -6.81 24.34 -1.60
N PRO A 85 -7.01 24.99 -0.44
CA PRO A 85 -5.93 25.62 0.30
C PRO A 85 -4.93 24.57 0.84
N VAL A 86 -3.65 24.76 0.54
CA VAL A 86 -2.57 23.87 1.00
C VAL A 86 -2.39 23.93 2.51
N GLU A 87 -2.82 25.03 3.14
CA GLU A 87 -2.83 25.21 4.59
C GLU A 87 -3.68 24.14 5.29
N GLY A 88 -4.63 23.51 4.60
CA GLY A 88 -5.42 22.39 5.10
C GLY A 88 -4.59 21.19 5.52
N ILE A 89 -3.35 21.06 5.01
CA ILE A 89 -2.38 20.03 5.44
C ILE A 89 -2.08 20.14 6.94
N ALA A 90 -2.15 21.34 7.54
CA ALA A 90 -1.94 21.54 8.97
C ALA A 90 -2.92 20.74 9.84
N LEU A 91 -4.11 20.40 9.31
CA LEU A 91 -5.08 19.55 10.00
C LEU A 91 -4.66 18.07 10.01
N ILE A 92 -3.91 17.65 9.01
CA ILE A 92 -3.49 16.25 8.82
C ILE A 92 -2.13 16.00 9.45
N ILE A 93 -1.25 17.00 9.52
CA ILE A 93 0.11 16.85 10.07
C ILE A 93 0.12 16.28 11.50
N GLY A 94 -0.90 16.57 12.30
CA GLY A 94 -1.04 16.06 13.67
C GLY A 94 -1.31 14.56 13.74
N VAL A 95 -1.89 13.97 12.70
CA VAL A 95 -2.19 12.52 12.60
C VAL A 95 -1.35 11.80 11.55
N ASP A 96 -0.52 12.53 10.80
CA ASP A 96 0.28 12.03 9.67
C ASP A 96 1.09 10.79 10.04
N ARG A 97 1.68 10.75 11.25
CA ARG A 97 2.44 9.57 11.70
C ARG A 97 1.61 8.30 11.85
N LEU A 98 0.36 8.44 12.29
CA LEU A 98 -0.56 7.30 12.38
C LEU A 98 -1.01 6.87 10.99
N LEU A 99 -1.36 7.83 10.14
CA LEU A 99 -1.79 7.57 8.77
C LEU A 99 -0.68 6.93 7.93
N ASP A 100 0.58 7.35 8.14
CA ASP A 100 1.75 6.79 7.47
C ASP A 100 1.99 5.31 7.83
N MET A 101 1.83 4.96 9.11
CA MET A 101 1.93 3.56 9.55
C MET A 101 0.83 2.69 8.94
N VAL A 102 -0.41 3.17 8.96
CA VAL A 102 -1.55 2.43 8.36
C VAL A 102 -1.34 2.23 6.87
N ARG A 103 -0.93 3.28 6.16
CA ARG A 103 -0.59 3.22 4.74
C ARG A 103 0.49 2.18 4.45
N THR A 104 1.58 2.22 5.20
CA THR A 104 2.69 1.28 5.01
C THR A 104 2.22 -0.16 5.24
N ALA A 105 1.41 -0.40 6.27
CA ALA A 105 0.84 -1.72 6.52
C ALA A 105 -0.04 -2.22 5.37
N VAL A 106 -0.91 -1.35 4.82
CA VAL A 106 -1.77 -1.69 3.67
C VAL A 106 -0.94 -2.01 2.42
N ASN A 107 0.05 -1.18 2.09
CA ASN A 107 0.89 -1.39 0.92
C ASN A 107 1.65 -2.72 1.01
N VAL A 108 2.32 -2.98 2.14
CA VAL A 108 3.06 -4.23 2.37
C VAL A 108 2.13 -5.45 2.32
N THR A 109 0.92 -5.32 2.88
CA THR A 109 -0.08 -6.41 2.81
C THR A 109 -0.51 -6.67 1.36
N GLY A 110 -0.71 -5.62 0.57
CA GLY A 110 -1.00 -5.73 -0.86
C GLY A 110 0.11 -6.43 -1.62
N ASP A 111 1.38 -6.04 -1.41
CA ASP A 111 2.54 -6.65 -2.04
C ASP A 111 2.60 -8.16 -1.76
N VAL A 112 2.46 -8.53 -0.49
CA VAL A 112 2.46 -9.92 -0.06
C VAL A 112 1.28 -10.70 -0.65
N THR A 113 0.10 -10.09 -0.72
CA THR A 113 -1.09 -10.70 -1.32
C THR A 113 -0.90 -10.97 -2.81
N VAL A 114 -0.37 -9.99 -3.54
CA VAL A 114 -0.07 -10.15 -4.97
C VAL A 114 1.01 -11.21 -5.19
N SER A 115 2.06 -11.25 -4.36
CA SER A 115 3.07 -12.30 -4.44
C SER A 115 2.48 -13.70 -4.28
N VAL A 116 1.53 -13.89 -3.35
CA VAL A 116 0.82 -15.17 -3.17
C VAL A 116 -0.05 -15.50 -4.40
N ILE A 117 -0.79 -14.53 -4.92
CA ILE A 117 -1.64 -14.71 -6.11
C ILE A 117 -0.80 -15.13 -7.33
N VAL A 118 0.30 -14.41 -7.59
CA VAL A 118 1.21 -14.71 -8.70
C VAL A 118 1.89 -16.06 -8.49
N ALA A 119 2.34 -16.37 -7.27
CA ALA A 119 2.92 -17.66 -6.98
C ALA A 119 1.94 -18.80 -7.25
N LYS A 120 0.67 -18.63 -6.88
CA LYS A 120 -0.37 -19.62 -7.16
C LYS A 120 -0.62 -19.78 -8.66
N SER A 121 -0.72 -18.68 -9.41
CA SER A 121 -0.96 -18.74 -10.86
C SER A 121 0.20 -19.39 -11.62
N GLU A 122 1.43 -19.18 -11.16
CA GLU A 122 2.65 -19.74 -11.75
C GLU A 122 3.02 -21.13 -11.21
N GLN A 123 2.17 -21.76 -10.37
CA GLN A 123 2.45 -23.05 -9.73
C GLN A 123 3.74 -23.05 -8.89
N GLN A 124 4.04 -21.90 -8.27
CA GLN A 124 5.19 -21.62 -7.41
C GLN A 124 4.77 -21.36 -5.95
N LEU A 125 3.55 -21.78 -5.58
CA LEU A 125 3.04 -21.72 -4.21
C LEU A 125 3.07 -23.12 -3.59
N ASP A 126 3.77 -23.26 -2.48
CA ASP A 126 3.66 -24.41 -1.61
C ASP A 126 2.35 -24.31 -0.80
N GLU A 127 1.33 -25.06 -1.24
CA GLU A 127 0.01 -25.04 -0.62
C GLU A 127 0.00 -25.67 0.77
N GLU A 128 0.91 -26.61 1.07
CA GLU A 128 1.01 -27.23 2.39
C GLU A 128 1.48 -26.21 3.41
N VAL A 129 2.52 -25.44 3.08
CA VAL A 129 3.02 -24.35 3.94
C VAL A 129 2.00 -23.22 4.04
N TYR A 130 1.27 -22.89 2.97
CA TYR A 130 0.26 -21.81 2.98
C TYR A 130 -0.96 -22.15 3.86
N GLN A 131 -1.37 -23.42 3.90
CA GLN A 131 -2.53 -23.87 4.68
C GLN A 131 -2.20 -24.23 6.13
N ASP A 132 -0.93 -24.26 6.50
CA ASP A 132 -0.49 -24.51 7.88
C ASP A 132 -0.95 -23.37 8.81
N PRO A 133 -1.81 -23.64 9.82
CA PRO A 133 -2.24 -22.64 10.79
C PRO A 133 -1.15 -22.21 11.78
N ALA A 134 -0.02 -22.93 11.82
CA ALA A 134 1.14 -22.62 12.66
C ALA A 134 2.45 -22.73 11.86
N PRO A 135 2.63 -21.92 10.80
CA PRO A 135 3.77 -22.03 9.91
C PRO A 135 5.07 -21.78 10.70
N GLY A 136 5.99 -22.75 10.63
CA GLY A 136 7.24 -22.76 11.39
C GLY A 136 8.08 -21.48 11.25
N GLU A 137 9.00 -21.28 12.19
CA GLU A 137 9.92 -20.13 12.12
C GLU A 137 10.84 -20.22 10.89
N PRO A 138 11.19 -19.09 10.25
CA PRO A 138 12.08 -19.11 9.09
C PRO A 138 13.44 -19.71 9.48
N GLY A 139 13.74 -20.93 8.99
CA GLY A 139 14.96 -21.67 9.30
C GLY A 139 14.76 -22.94 10.14
N ASP A 140 13.53 -23.28 10.52
CA ASP A 140 13.21 -24.56 11.13
C ASP A 140 13.31 -25.69 10.07
N PRO A 141 14.17 -26.71 10.26
CA PRO A 141 14.29 -27.84 9.33
C PRO A 141 13.01 -28.70 9.21
N GLN A 142 12.00 -28.51 10.06
CA GLN A 142 10.68 -29.16 9.96
C GLN A 142 9.60 -28.31 9.29
N ALA A 143 9.86 -27.03 8.97
CA ALA A 143 8.90 -26.18 8.28
C ALA A 143 8.68 -26.69 6.84
N GLY A 144 7.60 -27.45 6.64
CA GLY A 144 7.26 -28.14 5.37
C GLY A 144 7.23 -29.66 5.45
N SER A 145 7.34 -30.28 6.64
CA SER A 145 7.05 -31.71 6.80
C SER A 145 5.60 -31.90 7.28
N PRO A 146 4.79 -32.79 6.69
CA PRO A 146 3.45 -33.06 7.19
C PRO A 146 3.52 -33.59 8.63
N PRO A 147 2.54 -33.28 9.49
CA PRO A 147 2.55 -33.70 10.89
C PRO A 147 2.65 -35.22 10.96
N THR A 148 3.69 -35.70 11.61
CA THR A 148 3.88 -37.14 11.86
C THR A 148 2.87 -37.55 12.93
N ILE A 149 1.91 -38.40 12.57
CA ILE A 149 0.98 -39.04 13.51
C ILE A 149 1.74 -40.06 14.36
#